data_AF-A0A959S611-F1
#
_entry.id   AF-A0A959S611-F1
#
_cell.length_a   1.000
_cell.length_b   1.000
_cell.length_c   1.000
_cell.angle_alpha   90.00
_cell.angle_beta   90.00
_cell.angle_gamma   90.00
#
_symmetry.space_group_name_H-M   'P 1'
#
loop_
_entity.id
_entity.type
_entity.pdbx_description
1 polymer ?
#
loop_
_entity_poly.entity_id
_entity_poly.type
_entity_poly.pdbx_seq_one_letter_code
_entity_poly.pdbx_strand_id
1 'polypeptide(L)'
;REFNINGDNTAELVIGFIDGDGDIGLDQEDTTGAFCYDTCLYHWNLFLEYYELQNGNWVHYPIDWTDPNAIPFYYRVPDVTPTGQNPALVGEIAVDLVAYFLDISEFDTARFEVTLVDRSLNMSNTVRTRSFLKP
;
A
#
# COMPACT_ATOMS: atom_id res chain seq x y z
N ARG A 1 4.14 0.65 12.66
CA ARG A 1 4.38 1.14 11.28
C ARG A 1 5.69 1.88 11.26
N GLU A 2 6.58 1.48 10.37
CA GLU A 2 7.94 2.00 10.23
C GLU A 2 8.18 2.36 8.75
N PHE A 3 8.97 3.40 8.51
CA PHE A 3 9.31 3.85 7.15
C PHE A 3 10.78 4.22 7.14
N ASN A 4 11.57 3.45 6.42
CA ASN A 4 13.03 3.49 6.46
C ASN A 4 13.56 3.82 5.07
N ILE A 5 14.23 4.96 4.89
CA ILE A 5 14.85 5.32 3.61
C ILE A 5 16.20 4.60 3.52
N ASN A 6 16.38 3.82 2.47
CA ASN A 6 17.56 2.96 2.29
C ASN A 6 18.68 3.63 1.46
N GLY A 7 18.38 4.78 0.83
CA GLY A 7 19.27 5.51 -0.09
C GLY A 7 18.79 5.44 -1.55
N ASP A 8 19.30 6.32 -2.41
CA ASP A 8 19.09 6.29 -3.87
C ASP A 8 17.63 6.09 -4.32
N ASN A 9 16.69 6.87 -3.73
CA ASN A 9 15.25 6.82 -4.01
C ASN A 9 14.53 5.53 -3.54
N THR A 10 15.15 4.67 -2.75
CA THR A 10 14.48 3.46 -2.21
C THR A 10 14.12 3.61 -0.73
N ALA A 11 13.05 2.93 -0.31
CA ALA A 11 12.64 2.87 1.09
C ALA A 11 11.95 1.53 1.40
N GLU A 12 11.88 1.18 2.68
CA GLU A 12 11.08 0.06 3.20
C GLU A 12 9.92 0.61 4.04
N LEU A 13 8.71 0.12 3.80
CA LEU A 13 7.52 0.40 4.59
C LEU A 13 7.07 -0.88 5.32
N VAL A 14 7.03 -0.84 6.64
CA VAL A 14 6.54 -1.95 7.48
C VAL A 14 5.25 -1.55 8.18
N ILE A 15 4.20 -2.36 8.04
CA ILE A 15 2.88 -2.14 8.63
C ILE A 15 2.41 -3.40 9.34
N GLY A 16 2.02 -3.26 10.61
CA GLY A 16 1.38 -4.35 11.35
C GLY A 16 -0.10 -4.47 11.02
N PHE A 17 -0.62 -5.70 10.97
CA PHE A 17 -2.03 -6.01 10.79
C PHE A 17 -2.55 -7.00 11.83
N ILE A 18 -3.86 -6.97 12.04
CA ILE A 18 -4.61 -7.95 12.83
C ILE A 18 -5.83 -8.33 12.00
N ASP A 19 -6.01 -9.61 11.80
CA ASP A 19 -7.12 -10.19 11.03
C ASP A 19 -7.81 -11.25 11.90
N GLY A 20 -9.15 -11.24 11.89
CA GLY A 20 -9.98 -12.09 12.74
C GLY A 20 -10.52 -13.32 12.03
N ASP A 21 -10.67 -13.29 10.71
CA ASP A 21 -11.32 -14.29 9.87
C ASP A 21 -10.38 -14.95 8.85
N GLY A 22 -9.13 -14.49 8.77
CA GLY A 22 -8.05 -15.22 8.11
C GLY A 22 -8.06 -15.08 6.60
N ASP A 23 -8.57 -13.95 6.07
CA ASP A 23 -8.74 -13.71 4.64
C ASP A 23 -7.88 -12.56 4.10
N ILE A 24 -6.82 -12.18 4.83
CA ILE A 24 -5.78 -11.28 4.33
C ILE A 24 -5.07 -11.88 3.13
N GLY A 25 -4.89 -11.03 2.11
CA GLY A 25 -4.10 -11.35 0.94
C GLY A 25 -4.93 -11.85 -0.24
N LEU A 26 -4.26 -12.08 -1.36
CA LEU A 26 -4.85 -12.65 -2.57
C LEU A 26 -3.97 -13.78 -3.08
N ASP A 27 -4.59 -14.84 -3.58
CA ASP A 27 -3.90 -15.88 -4.30
C ASP A 27 -3.41 -15.37 -5.66
N GLN A 28 -2.38 -16.00 -6.23
CA GLN A 28 -1.91 -15.64 -7.57
C GLN A 28 -2.99 -15.89 -8.65
N GLU A 29 -3.91 -16.82 -8.38
CA GLU A 29 -5.03 -17.16 -9.27
C GLU A 29 -6.22 -16.19 -9.16
N ASP A 30 -6.27 -15.35 -8.11
CA ASP A 30 -7.29 -14.31 -7.92
C ASP A 30 -7.13 -13.20 -8.96
N THR A 31 -7.71 -13.44 -10.13
CA THR A 31 -7.48 -12.68 -11.36
C THR A 31 -8.76 -12.49 -12.18
N THR A 32 -9.90 -12.84 -11.59
CA THR A 32 -11.24 -12.74 -12.20
C THR A 32 -12.18 -11.95 -11.29
N GLY A 33 -13.36 -11.60 -11.80
CA GLY A 33 -14.36 -10.85 -11.03
C GLY A 33 -13.80 -9.51 -10.55
N ALA A 34 -13.84 -9.25 -9.24
CA ALA A 34 -13.32 -8.03 -8.63
C ALA A 34 -11.78 -7.91 -8.64
N PHE A 35 -11.05 -8.98 -8.99
CA PHE A 35 -9.58 -9.05 -8.95
C PHE A 35 -8.93 -9.04 -10.34
N CYS A 36 -9.70 -8.70 -11.39
CA CYS A 36 -9.24 -8.73 -12.77
C CYS A 36 -8.05 -7.80 -13.07
N TYR A 37 -7.13 -8.22 -13.95
CA TYR A 37 -5.88 -7.49 -14.23
C TYR A 37 -6.07 -6.07 -14.80
N ASP A 38 -7.05 -5.86 -15.67
CA ASP A 38 -7.05 -4.67 -16.53
C ASP A 38 -7.82 -3.48 -15.95
N THR A 39 -8.97 -3.75 -15.32
CA THR A 39 -9.93 -2.69 -14.96
C THR A 39 -10.36 -2.72 -13.50
N CYS A 40 -9.88 -3.71 -12.73
CA CYS A 40 -10.33 -3.89 -11.37
C CYS A 40 -9.33 -3.34 -10.37
N LEU A 41 -9.74 -2.31 -9.63
CA LEU A 41 -8.93 -1.72 -8.56
C LEU A 41 -8.49 -2.75 -7.52
N TYR A 42 -9.35 -3.72 -7.20
CA TYR A 42 -9.02 -4.73 -6.19
C TYR A 42 -8.07 -5.81 -6.69
N HIS A 43 -7.62 -5.74 -7.95
CA HIS A 43 -6.44 -6.50 -8.38
C HIS A 43 -5.26 -6.28 -7.43
N TRP A 44 -5.13 -5.07 -6.89
CA TRP A 44 -4.30 -4.74 -5.74
C TRP A 44 -5.14 -4.71 -4.48
N ASN A 45 -4.52 -5.02 -3.35
CA ASN A 45 -5.22 -5.05 -2.07
C ASN A 45 -4.50 -4.27 -0.99
N LEU A 46 -3.31 -3.73 -1.27
CA LEU A 46 -2.59 -2.78 -0.42
C LEU A 46 -2.38 -1.49 -1.19
N PHE A 47 -2.97 -0.40 -0.70
CA PHE A 47 -2.97 0.90 -1.36
C PHE A 47 -2.15 1.89 -0.54
N LEU A 48 -1.09 2.45 -1.12
CA LEU A 48 -0.33 3.55 -0.56
C LEU A 48 -0.67 4.84 -1.33
N GLU A 49 -1.54 5.66 -0.76
CA GLU A 49 -1.91 6.96 -1.32
C GLU A 49 -0.85 8.01 -0.97
N TYR A 50 -0.36 8.75 -1.97
CA TYR A 50 0.75 9.68 -1.81
C TYR A 50 0.26 11.12 -1.57
N TYR A 51 0.84 11.78 -0.56
CA TYR A 51 0.51 13.15 -0.20
C TYR A 51 1.76 13.99 -0.03
N GLU A 52 1.68 15.27 -0.40
CA GLU A 52 2.71 16.26 -0.11
C GLU A 52 2.16 17.39 0.75
N LEU A 53 3.00 17.95 1.62
CA LEU A 53 2.66 19.10 2.45
C LEU A 53 2.93 20.38 1.67
N GLN A 54 1.86 21.05 1.27
CA GLN A 54 1.90 22.27 0.46
C GLN A 54 1.31 23.44 1.24
N ASN A 55 2.13 24.45 1.53
CA ASN A 55 1.70 25.65 2.24
C ASN A 55 0.90 25.34 3.53
N GLY A 56 1.31 24.29 4.26
CA GLY A 56 0.67 23.84 5.50
C GLY A 56 -0.51 22.88 5.34
N ASN A 57 -0.89 22.50 4.11
CA ASN A 57 -1.98 21.56 3.84
C ASN A 57 -1.48 20.29 3.15
N TRP A 58 -2.01 19.13 3.52
CA TRP A 58 -1.71 17.88 2.83
C TRP A 58 -2.52 17.78 1.54
N VAL A 59 -1.83 17.74 0.41
CA VAL A 59 -2.40 17.61 -0.94
C VAL A 59 -2.22 16.18 -1.41
N HIS A 60 -3.30 15.54 -1.82
CA HIS A 60 -3.31 14.19 -2.37
C HIS A 60 -2.91 14.22 -3.84
N TYR A 61 -2.02 13.31 -4.23
CA TYR A 61 -1.70 13.04 -5.62
C TYR A 61 -2.20 11.65 -5.99
N PRO A 62 -3.35 11.55 -6.67
CA PRO A 62 -3.92 10.28 -7.04
C PRO A 62 -3.00 9.54 -8.02
N ILE A 63 -2.82 8.26 -7.79
CA ILE A 63 -2.04 7.39 -8.67
C ILE A 63 -2.93 6.91 -9.80
N ASP A 64 -2.53 7.18 -11.04
CA ASP A 64 -3.11 6.53 -12.20
C ASP A 64 -2.48 5.14 -12.35
N TRP A 65 -3.09 4.17 -11.68
CA TRP A 65 -2.66 2.77 -11.72
C TRP A 65 -2.83 2.12 -13.09
N THR A 66 -3.49 2.78 -14.06
CA THR A 66 -3.59 2.31 -15.44
C THR A 66 -2.45 2.78 -16.33
N ASP A 67 -1.65 3.77 -15.89
CA ASP A 67 -0.46 4.22 -16.60
C ASP A 67 0.75 3.31 -16.30
N PRO A 68 1.30 2.59 -17.30
CA PRO A 68 2.47 1.71 -17.09
C PRO A 68 3.75 2.47 -16.70
N ASN A 69 3.78 3.79 -16.81
CA ASN A 69 4.92 4.63 -16.40
C ASN A 69 4.74 5.26 -15.02
N ALA A 70 3.56 5.13 -14.40
CA ALA A 70 3.36 5.60 -13.04
C ALA A 70 4.18 4.74 -12.07
N ILE A 71 4.73 5.37 -11.03
CA ILE A 71 5.37 4.64 -9.93
C ILE A 71 4.25 3.89 -9.20
N PRO A 72 4.29 2.54 -9.15
CA PRO A 72 3.20 1.77 -8.56
C PRO A 72 3.33 1.81 -7.04
N PHE A 73 2.37 2.47 -6.39
CA PHE A 73 2.21 2.43 -4.94
C PHE A 73 1.11 1.44 -4.50
N TYR A 74 0.56 0.67 -5.44
CA TYR A 74 -0.44 -0.36 -5.15
C TYR A 74 0.20 -1.74 -5.27
N TYR A 75 -0.02 -2.58 -4.25
CA TYR A 75 0.64 -3.86 -4.10
C TYR A 75 -0.38 -4.98 -3.89
N ARG A 76 0.06 -6.20 -4.21
CA ARG A 76 -0.64 -7.44 -3.86
C ARG A 76 0.05 -8.09 -2.68
N VAL A 77 -0.62 -8.11 -1.55
CA VAL A 77 -0.25 -8.94 -0.41
C VAL A 77 -0.65 -10.38 -0.74
N PRO A 78 0.27 -11.35 -0.62
CA PRO A 78 -0.04 -12.75 -0.90
C PRO A 78 -1.02 -13.32 0.12
N ASP A 79 -1.78 -14.35 -0.25
CA ASP A 79 -2.61 -15.10 0.69
C ASP A 79 -1.75 -15.64 1.85
N VAL A 80 -2.11 -15.25 3.07
CA VAL A 80 -1.47 -15.69 4.32
C VAL A 80 -2.42 -16.49 5.21
N THR A 81 -3.55 -16.95 4.66
CA THR A 81 -4.57 -17.75 5.35
C THR A 81 -3.91 -18.87 6.16
N PRO A 82 -4.14 -18.94 7.49
CA PRO A 82 -3.55 -19.97 8.31
C PRO A 82 -4.16 -21.33 7.98
N THR A 83 -3.34 -22.37 7.95
CA THR A 83 -3.81 -23.76 7.73
C THR A 83 -4.40 -24.42 8.98
N GLY A 84 -4.42 -23.70 10.12
CA GLY A 84 -4.88 -24.19 11.41
C GLY A 84 -6.35 -23.87 11.73
N GLN A 85 -6.82 -24.32 12.90
CA GLN A 85 -8.21 -24.07 13.34
C GLN A 85 -8.48 -22.64 13.83
N ASN A 86 -7.43 -21.85 14.11
CA ASN A 86 -7.57 -20.47 14.54
C ASN A 86 -7.34 -19.55 13.33
N PRO A 87 -8.39 -18.87 12.81
CA PRO A 87 -8.25 -17.99 11.66
C PRO A 87 -7.53 -16.68 12.01
N ALA A 88 -7.46 -16.32 13.30
CA ALA A 88 -6.90 -15.03 13.70
C ALA A 88 -5.41 -14.94 13.40
N LEU A 89 -5.02 -13.87 12.70
CA LEU A 89 -3.64 -13.55 12.34
C LEU A 89 -3.21 -12.22 12.95
N VAL A 90 -1.96 -12.19 13.41
CA VAL A 90 -1.25 -10.96 13.75
C VAL A 90 0.09 -11.03 13.06
N GLY A 91 0.43 -10.01 12.30
CA GLY A 91 1.65 -10.01 11.50
C GLY A 91 2.06 -8.64 11.01
N GLU A 92 3.08 -8.62 10.16
CA GLU A 92 3.59 -7.43 9.53
C GLU A 92 3.68 -7.65 8.02
N ILE A 93 3.39 -6.59 7.26
CA ILE A 93 3.60 -6.49 5.83
C ILE A 93 4.79 -5.55 5.64
N ALA A 94 5.85 -6.04 5.01
CA ALA A 94 7.00 -5.25 4.60
C ALA A 94 6.96 -5.04 3.08
N VAL A 95 7.10 -3.78 2.65
CA VAL A 95 7.07 -3.38 1.25
C VAL A 95 8.36 -2.65 0.91
N ASP A 96 9.09 -3.18 -0.05
CA ASP A 96 10.24 -2.49 -0.67
C ASP A 96 9.75 -1.52 -1.74
N LEU A 97 9.89 -0.23 -1.47
CA LEU A 97 9.60 0.86 -2.40
C LEU A 97 10.81 1.12 -3.29
N VAL A 98 10.66 0.81 -4.59
CA VAL A 98 11.69 1.08 -5.62
C VAL A 98 11.85 2.57 -5.93
N ALA A 99 10.82 3.36 -5.66
CA ALA A 99 10.79 4.81 -5.61
C ALA A 99 9.86 5.20 -4.47
N TYR A 100 10.26 6.09 -3.56
CA TYR A 100 9.43 6.45 -2.40
C TYR A 100 8.83 7.86 -2.48
N PHE A 101 9.14 8.61 -3.54
CA PHE A 101 8.59 9.93 -3.77
C PHE A 101 8.26 10.15 -5.24
N LEU A 102 7.45 11.17 -5.52
CA LEU A 102 7.12 11.63 -6.87
C LEU A 102 7.78 12.99 -7.12
N ASP A 103 8.47 13.12 -8.27
CA ASP A 103 9.05 14.40 -8.72
C ASP A 103 8.01 15.18 -9.53
N ILE A 104 6.98 15.65 -8.84
CA ILE A 104 5.79 16.28 -9.45
C ILE A 104 5.53 17.71 -8.94
N SER A 105 6.28 18.14 -7.93
CA SER A 105 6.15 19.46 -7.33
C SER A 105 7.45 19.88 -6.60
N GLU A 106 7.58 21.18 -6.36
CA GLU A 106 8.70 21.79 -5.62
C GLU A 106 8.65 21.58 -4.09
N PHE A 107 7.53 21.08 -3.55
CA PHE A 107 7.39 20.86 -2.11
C PHE A 107 8.21 19.65 -1.69
N ASP A 108 8.93 19.73 -0.57
CA ASP A 108 9.92 18.73 -0.17
C ASP A 108 9.40 17.68 0.82
N THR A 109 8.20 17.86 1.35
CA THR A 109 7.70 17.04 2.47
C THR A 109 6.54 16.17 2.01
N ALA A 110 6.66 14.86 2.18
CA ALA A 110 5.65 13.89 1.75
C ALA A 110 5.30 12.86 2.83
N ARG A 111 4.19 12.14 2.62
CA ARG A 111 3.77 10.99 3.43
C ARG A 111 2.90 10.04 2.60
N PHE A 112 2.70 8.82 3.11
CA PHE A 112 1.72 7.88 2.58
C PHE A 112 0.54 7.69 3.53
N GLU A 113 -0.66 7.51 2.98
CA GLU A 113 -1.80 6.93 3.67
C GLU A 113 -2.01 5.51 3.15
N VAL A 114 -2.03 4.54 4.05
CA VAL A 114 -2.05 3.13 3.71
C VAL A 114 -3.37 2.50 4.13
N THR A 115 -3.97 1.76 3.21
CA THR A 115 -5.18 0.98 3.42
C THR A 115 -4.98 -0.41 2.85
N LEU A 116 -5.47 -1.42 3.57
CA LEU A 116 -5.51 -2.82 3.13
C LEU A 116 -6.97 -3.21 2.88
N VAL A 117 -7.20 -4.06 1.89
CA VAL A 117 -8.48 -4.68 1.59
C VAL A 117 -8.28 -6.19 1.66
N ASP A 118 -9.13 -6.90 2.39
CA ASP A 118 -9.06 -8.36 2.43
C ASP A 118 -9.69 -9.01 1.19
N ARG A 119 -9.62 -10.35 1.10
CA ARG A 119 -10.19 -11.11 -0.02
C ARG A 119 -11.72 -11.05 -0.06
N SER A 120 -12.38 -10.71 1.05
CA SER A 120 -13.82 -10.47 1.12
C SER A 120 -14.22 -9.02 0.79
N LEU A 121 -13.26 -8.18 0.38
CA LEU A 121 -13.41 -6.75 0.08
C LEU A 121 -13.74 -5.88 1.29
N ASN A 122 -13.43 -6.30 2.52
CA ASN A 122 -13.50 -5.41 3.67
C ASN A 122 -12.24 -4.55 3.73
N MET A 123 -12.46 -3.26 4.01
CA MET A 123 -11.40 -2.28 4.07
C MET A 123 -10.91 -2.11 5.52
N SER A 124 -9.59 -2.10 5.71
CA SER A 124 -8.97 -1.81 6.99
C SER A 124 -9.19 -0.35 7.40
N ASN A 125 -8.87 -0.02 8.65
CA ASN A 125 -8.60 1.37 8.97
C ASN A 125 -7.40 1.89 8.17
N THR A 126 -7.41 3.18 7.84
CA THR A 126 -6.26 3.83 7.22
C THR A 126 -5.20 4.19 8.25
N VAL A 127 -3.93 3.96 7.92
CA VAL A 127 -2.77 4.41 8.72
C VAL A 127 -1.91 5.36 7.91
N ARG A 128 -1.22 6.29 8.57
CA ARG A 128 -0.41 7.31 7.86
C ARG A 128 1.06 7.18 8.21
N THR A 129 1.98 7.07 7.25
CA THR A 129 3.41 7.08 7.60
C THR A 129 3.79 8.39 8.32
N ARG A 130 4.96 8.38 8.97
CA ARG A 130 5.57 9.67 9.35
C ARG A 130 5.87 10.44 8.07
N SER A 131 5.85 11.76 8.14
CA SER A 131 6.33 12.57 7.02
C SER A 131 7.83 12.36 6.83
N PHE A 132 8.27 12.43 5.59
CA PHE A 132 9.67 12.37 5.18
C PHE A 132 10.00 13.52 4.22
N LEU A 133 11.29 13.82 4.12
CA LEU A 133 11.79 14.77 3.14
C LEU A 133 12.14 14.03 1.85
N LYS A 134 11.75 14.59 0.71
CA LYS A 134 12.19 14.18 -0.62
C LYS A 134 13.65 14.64 -0.82
N PRO A 135 14.42 13.94 -1.66
CA PRO A 135 15.79 14.33 -2.02
C PRO A 135 15.88 15.69 -2.71
#